data_AF-A0A2D4FTK2-F1
#
_entry.id   AF-A0A2D4FTK2-F1
#
_cell.length_a   1.000
_cell.length_b   1.000
_cell.length_c   1.000
_cell.angle_alpha   90.00
_cell.angle_beta   90.00
_cell.angle_gamma   90.00
#
_symmetry.space_group_name_H-M   'P 1'
#
loop_
_entity.id
_entity.type
_entity.pdbx_description
1 polymer ?
#
loop_
_entity_poly.entity_id
_entity_poly.type
_entity_poly.pdbx_seq_one_letter_code
_entity_poly.pdbx_strand_id
1 'polypeptide(L)'
;MGFRPASFHFSYKLMLLMLITLCILLIGWATSTYLVDILHETPAAKGIVESFRKPTTIKEEQKENSKAILIEKLPTAIPPCPFLSPYLRGPSKLTFRAFLTLEDLQKENPSVAKGRHRPKDCIAQQRVAILIPHRNREKHLLYLLENLHPFLQRQQLDYGLYVIHQAGNAKFNRAKLLNVGYLE
;
A
#
# COMPACT_ATOMS: atom_id res chain seq x y z
N MET A 1 1.17 -8.29 74.93
CA MET A 1 0.92 -9.09 73.72
C MET A 1 1.59 -8.40 72.55
N GLY A 2 2.83 -8.80 72.23
CA GLY A 2 3.62 -8.19 71.16
C GLY A 2 3.56 -9.03 69.89
N PHE A 3 3.01 -8.47 68.81
CA PHE A 3 3.11 -9.03 67.47
C PHE A 3 4.53 -8.78 66.93
N ARG A 4 5.29 -9.85 66.70
CA ARG A 4 6.55 -9.80 65.94
C ARG A 4 6.25 -9.95 64.45
N PRO A 5 6.73 -9.06 63.56
CA PRO A 5 6.62 -9.29 62.12
C PRO A 5 7.65 -10.34 61.71
N ALA A 6 7.19 -11.42 61.08
CA ALA A 6 8.07 -12.41 60.48
C ALA A 6 8.69 -11.85 59.21
N SER A 7 10.00 -11.59 59.25
CA SER A 7 10.81 -11.21 58.09
C SER A 7 10.95 -12.42 57.16
N PHE A 8 10.12 -12.51 56.12
CA PHE A 8 10.24 -13.55 55.11
C PHE A 8 11.39 -13.22 54.16
N HIS A 9 12.56 -13.80 54.41
CA HIS A 9 13.69 -13.77 53.48
C HIS A 9 13.41 -14.73 52.32
N PHE A 10 12.64 -14.26 51.34
CA PHE A 10 12.21 -15.06 50.19
C PHE A 10 13.44 -15.43 49.36
N SER A 11 13.84 -16.71 49.36
CA SER A 11 14.94 -17.17 48.52
C SER A 11 14.61 -16.91 47.05
N TYR A 12 15.60 -16.45 46.28
CA TYR A 12 15.49 -16.22 44.84
C TYR A 12 14.92 -17.43 44.07
N LYS A 13 15.10 -18.66 44.61
CA LYS A 13 14.52 -19.90 44.07
C LYS A 13 12.99 -19.91 44.15
N LEU A 14 12.42 -19.40 45.24
CA LEU A 14 10.97 -19.32 45.42
C LEU A 14 10.38 -18.21 44.55
N MET A 15 11.09 -17.09 44.40
CA MET A 15 10.69 -16.00 43.47
C MET A 15 10.72 -16.46 42.02
N LEU A 16 11.73 -17.23 41.63
CA LEU A 16 11.82 -17.84 40.30
C LEU A 16 10.67 -18.83 40.06
N LEU A 17 10.31 -19.63 41.06
CA LEU A 17 9.20 -20.59 40.94
C LEU A 17 7.84 -19.89 40.82
N MET A 18 7.64 -18.78 41.54
CA MET A 18 6.45 -17.93 41.40
C MET A 18 6.39 -17.24 40.03
N LEU A 19 7.54 -16.82 39.48
CA LEU A 19 7.60 -16.23 38.15
C LEU A 19 7.30 -17.25 37.04
N ILE A 20 7.86 -18.46 37.14
CA ILE A 20 7.63 -19.54 36.17
C ILE A 20 6.15 -19.96 36.16
N THR A 21 5.53 -20.11 37.33
CA THR A 21 4.10 -20.46 37.43
C THR A 21 3.21 -19.37 36.85
N LEU A 22 3.52 -18.08 37.10
CA LEU A 22 2.81 -16.96 36.47
C LEU A 22 2.94 -16.97 34.94
N CYS A 23 4.13 -17.23 34.40
CA CYS A 23 4.35 -17.34 32.96
C CYS A 23 3.55 -18.49 32.34
N ILE A 24 3.51 -19.66 32.99
CA ILE A 24 2.75 -20.81 32.51
C ILE A 24 1.24 -20.50 32.50
N LEU A 25 0.73 -19.81 33.52
CA LEU A 25 -0.67 -19.39 33.56
C LEU A 25 -0.99 -18.38 32.45
N LEU A 26 -0.12 -17.40 32.21
CA LEU A 26 -0.31 -16.42 31.13
C LEU A 26 -0.26 -17.06 29.74
N ILE A 27 0.68 -17.99 29.51
CA ILE A 27 0.78 -18.73 28.25
C ILE A 27 -0.45 -19.62 28.07
N GLY A 28 -0.89 -20.32 29.11
CA GLY A 28 -2.12 -21.14 29.07
C GLY A 28 -3.38 -20.31 28.82
N TRP A 29 -3.46 -19.10 29.36
CA TRP A 29 -4.56 -18.17 29.10
C TRP A 29 -4.54 -17.67 27.66
N ALA A 30 -3.38 -17.27 27.16
CA ALA A 30 -3.19 -16.85 25.78
C ALA A 30 -3.53 -17.98 24.80
N THR A 31 -3.01 -19.20 25.02
CA THR A 31 -3.33 -20.34 24.16
C THR A 31 -4.81 -20.69 24.21
N SER A 32 -5.49 -20.57 25.35
CA SER A 32 -6.94 -20.78 25.45
C SER A 32 -7.75 -19.77 24.62
N THR A 33 -7.34 -18.50 24.56
CA THR A 33 -8.01 -17.50 23.72
C THR A 33 -7.72 -17.72 22.23
N TYR A 34 -6.48 -18.07 21.87
CA TYR A 34 -6.12 -18.40 20.49
C TYR A 34 -6.78 -19.69 19.99
N LEU A 35 -7.04 -20.67 20.86
CA LEU A 35 -7.72 -21.92 20.48
C LEU A 35 -9.21 -21.68 20.15
N VAL A 36 -9.86 -20.75 20.85
CA VAL A 36 -11.23 -20.33 20.54
C VAL A 36 -11.30 -19.67 19.15
N ASP A 37 -10.28 -18.89 18.78
CA ASP A 37 -10.17 -18.31 17.44
C ASP A 37 -9.88 -19.36 16.34
N ILE A 38 -9.07 -20.39 16.63
CA ILE A 38 -8.80 -21.50 15.69
C ILE A 38 -10.04 -22.36 15.43
N LEU A 39 -10.93 -22.52 16.42
CA LEU A 39 -12.17 -23.30 16.27
C LEU A 39 -13.21 -22.63 15.35
N HIS A 40 -13.15 -21.32 15.16
CA HIS A 40 -14.09 -20.58 14.31
C HIS A 40 -13.78 -20.70 12.80
N GLU A 41 -12.63 -21.26 12.41
CA GLU A 41 -12.24 -21.47 11.00
C GLU A 41 -12.63 -22.84 10.42
N THR A 42 -13.51 -23.61 11.07
CA THR A 42 -13.98 -24.86 10.44
C THR A 42 -14.99 -24.57 9.30
N PRO A 43 -14.77 -25.09 8.08
CA PRO A 43 -15.64 -24.85 6.92
C PRO A 43 -17.04 -25.46 7.07
N ALA A 44 -17.27 -26.32 8.06
CA ALA A 44 -18.55 -26.96 8.34
C ALA A 44 -19.64 -25.98 8.79
N ALA A 45 -19.28 -24.90 9.49
CA ALA A 45 -20.26 -23.92 9.98
C ALA A 45 -20.73 -22.92 8.90
N LYS A 46 -19.92 -22.70 7.83
CA LYS A 46 -20.30 -21.84 6.70
C LYS A 46 -21.40 -22.46 5.83
N GLY A 47 -21.41 -23.79 5.67
CA GLY A 47 -22.42 -24.49 4.87
C GLY A 47 -23.84 -24.41 5.42
N ILE A 48 -24.01 -24.24 6.73
CA ILE A 48 -25.32 -24.18 7.38
C ILE A 48 -25.96 -22.80 7.17
N VAL A 49 -25.16 -21.72 7.24
CA VAL A 49 -25.63 -20.32 7.10
C VAL A 49 -26.02 -19.98 5.65
N GLU A 50 -25.38 -20.63 4.66
CA GLU A 50 -25.63 -20.37 3.23
C GLU A 50 -26.93 -21.03 2.71
N SER A 51 -27.45 -22.03 3.44
CA SER A 51 -28.74 -22.68 3.13
C SER A 51 -29.97 -21.82 3.46
N PHE A 52 -29.83 -20.80 4.32
CA PHE A 52 -30.93 -19.99 4.84
C PHE A 52 -31.16 -18.65 4.11
N ARG A 53 -30.41 -18.33 3.04
CA ARG A 53 -30.48 -17.01 2.37
C ARG A 53 -31.06 -16.97 0.95
N LYS A 54 -31.84 -17.97 0.52
CA LYS A 54 -32.59 -17.88 -0.76
C LYS A 54 -34.06 -17.55 -0.54
N PRO A 55 -34.49 -16.31 -0.87
CA PRO A 55 -35.81 -16.03 -1.43
C PRO A 55 -35.64 -15.74 -2.94
N THR A 56 -36.11 -16.63 -3.80
CA THR A 56 -37.40 -16.58 -4.53
C THR A 56 -37.30 -15.80 -5.86
N THR A 57 -37.28 -16.61 -6.92
CA THR A 57 -37.66 -16.37 -8.32
C THR A 57 -38.69 -15.27 -8.55
N ILE A 58 -38.39 -14.37 -9.49
CA ILE A 58 -39.37 -13.81 -10.43
C ILE A 58 -38.77 -13.99 -11.83
N LYS A 59 -39.44 -14.81 -12.64
CA LYS A 59 -39.30 -14.87 -14.09
C LYS A 59 -40.35 -13.92 -14.67
N GLU A 60 -39.97 -13.10 -15.64
CA GLU A 60 -40.88 -12.67 -16.70
C GLU A 60 -40.06 -12.31 -17.93
N GLU A 61 -40.37 -12.99 -19.04
CA GLU A 61 -39.86 -12.72 -20.38
C GLU A 61 -40.89 -11.89 -21.18
N GLN A 62 -40.34 -11.31 -22.26
CA GLN A 62 -40.99 -10.76 -23.46
C GLN A 62 -41.39 -9.28 -23.43
N LYS A 63 -40.80 -8.46 -24.31
CA LYS A 63 -41.20 -8.42 -25.74
C LYS A 63 -40.33 -7.44 -26.53
N GLU A 64 -39.89 -7.92 -27.67
CA GLU A 64 -39.27 -7.19 -28.78
C GLU A 64 -40.19 -6.07 -29.29
N ASN A 65 -39.69 -4.84 -29.36
CA ASN A 65 -40.23 -3.88 -30.31
C ASN A 65 -39.11 -3.00 -30.87
N SER A 66 -38.90 -3.18 -32.16
CA SER A 66 -38.01 -2.45 -33.02
C SER A 66 -38.47 -0.99 -33.14
N LYS A 67 -37.61 -0.08 -32.68
CA LYS A 67 -37.51 1.25 -33.26
C LYS A 67 -36.03 1.60 -33.31
N ALA A 68 -35.54 1.83 -34.53
CA ALA A 68 -34.22 2.36 -34.78
C ALA A 68 -34.08 3.71 -34.06
N ILE A 69 -33.49 3.67 -32.88
CA ILE A 69 -32.99 4.85 -32.18
C ILE A 69 -31.54 4.96 -32.65
N LEU A 70 -31.23 6.06 -33.34
CA LEU A 70 -29.87 6.51 -33.57
C LEU A 70 -29.12 6.34 -32.25
N ILE A 71 -28.21 5.35 -32.19
CA ILE A 71 -27.28 5.23 -31.07
C ILE A 71 -26.37 6.44 -31.21
N GLU A 72 -26.79 7.53 -30.56
CA GLU A 72 -25.90 8.55 -30.08
C GLU A 72 -24.80 7.80 -29.32
N LYS A 73 -23.60 7.85 -29.89
CA LYS A 73 -22.43 7.09 -29.48
C LYS A 73 -22.16 7.37 -28.00
N LEU A 74 -22.63 6.46 -27.14
CA LEU A 74 -22.31 6.40 -25.73
C LEU A 74 -20.79 6.54 -25.62
N PRO A 75 -20.25 7.46 -24.78
CA PRO A 75 -18.82 7.72 -24.74
C PRO A 75 -18.09 6.41 -24.53
N THR A 76 -17.31 6.02 -25.54
CA THR A 76 -16.52 4.80 -25.56
C THR A 76 -15.71 4.74 -24.27
N ALA A 77 -16.05 3.79 -23.41
CA ALA A 77 -15.32 3.56 -22.17
C ALA A 77 -13.83 3.41 -22.49
N ILE A 78 -12.99 4.23 -21.84
CA ILE A 78 -11.54 4.22 -22.04
C ILE A 78 -11.03 2.80 -21.73
N PRO A 79 -10.30 2.14 -22.65
CA PRO A 79 -9.85 0.76 -22.44
C PRO A 79 -8.75 0.69 -21.36
N PRO A 80 -8.52 -0.47 -20.73
CA PRO A 80 -7.33 -0.66 -19.89
C PRO A 80 -6.05 -0.59 -20.74
N CYS A 81 -4.96 -0.09 -20.15
CA CYS A 81 -3.66 -0.09 -20.80
C CYS A 81 -3.20 -1.54 -21.04
N PRO A 82 -2.41 -1.82 -22.10
CA PRO A 82 -1.89 -3.16 -22.35
C PRO A 82 -0.96 -3.60 -21.22
N PHE A 83 -0.86 -4.92 -20.99
CA PHE A 83 0.01 -5.49 -19.95
C PHE A 83 1.49 -5.12 -20.16
N LEU A 84 1.94 -5.12 -21.42
CA LEU A 84 3.24 -4.60 -21.82
C LEU A 84 3.03 -3.32 -22.62
N SER A 85 3.55 -2.20 -22.12
CA SER A 85 3.44 -0.93 -22.82
C SER A 85 4.18 -0.96 -24.16
N PRO A 86 3.57 -0.49 -25.26
CA PRO A 86 4.22 -0.40 -26.56
C PRO A 86 5.28 0.72 -26.63
N TYR A 87 5.33 1.60 -25.63
CA TYR A 87 6.25 2.75 -25.61
C TYR A 87 7.63 2.43 -25.00
N LEU A 88 7.86 1.20 -24.55
CA LEU A 88 9.13 0.79 -23.96
C LEU A 88 10.25 0.80 -25.01
N ARG A 89 11.39 1.39 -24.67
CA ARG A 89 12.56 1.53 -25.57
C ARG A 89 13.74 0.63 -25.21
N GLY A 90 13.62 -0.13 -24.12
CA GLY A 90 14.74 -0.91 -23.58
C GLY A 90 15.80 -0.04 -22.89
N PRO A 91 17.09 -0.42 -22.96
CA PRO A 91 18.17 0.29 -22.30
C PRO A 91 18.28 1.76 -22.73
N SER A 92 18.62 2.63 -21.77
CA SER A 92 18.86 4.05 -22.02
C SER A 92 20.18 4.46 -21.38
N LYS A 93 20.98 5.24 -22.11
CA LYS A 93 22.25 5.78 -21.60
C LYS A 93 21.96 6.96 -20.67
N LEU A 94 22.43 6.89 -19.44
CA LEU A 94 22.29 7.99 -18.48
C LEU A 94 23.30 9.11 -18.81
N THR A 95 22.81 10.35 -18.89
CA THR A 95 23.63 11.55 -19.03
C THR A 95 23.25 12.55 -17.95
N PHE A 96 24.26 13.15 -17.33
CA PHE A 96 24.07 14.10 -16.23
C PHE A 96 24.47 15.49 -16.69
N ARG A 97 23.48 16.35 -16.98
CA ARG A 97 23.72 17.73 -17.42
C ARG A 97 24.40 18.55 -16.31
N ALA A 98 25.38 19.39 -16.66
CA ALA A 98 26.08 20.22 -15.68
C ALA A 98 25.13 21.22 -14.99
N PHE A 99 24.24 21.80 -15.78
CA PHE A 99 23.19 22.73 -15.36
C PHE A 99 21.83 22.11 -15.68
N LEU A 100 21.02 21.91 -14.64
CA LEU A 100 19.67 21.37 -14.74
C LEU A 100 18.82 22.10 -13.70
N THR A 101 17.67 22.63 -14.12
CA THR A 101 16.72 23.32 -13.24
C THR A 101 15.41 22.57 -13.14
N LEU A 102 14.58 22.89 -12.16
CA LEU A 102 13.27 22.25 -12.02
C LEU A 102 12.32 22.70 -13.15
N GLU A 103 12.48 23.95 -13.60
CA GLU A 103 11.74 24.57 -14.69
C GLU A 103 11.99 23.84 -16.01
N ASP A 104 13.25 23.48 -16.29
CA ASP A 104 13.61 22.66 -17.44
C ASP A 104 12.85 21.32 -17.43
N LEU A 105 12.82 20.66 -16.27
CA LEU A 105 12.13 19.37 -16.11
C LEU A 105 10.62 19.47 -16.31
N GLN A 106 9.99 20.53 -15.78
CA GLN A 106 8.56 20.79 -15.96
C GLN A 106 8.23 21.05 -17.43
N LYS A 107 9.07 21.83 -18.12
CA LYS A 107 8.91 22.11 -19.55
C LYS A 107 9.07 20.86 -20.41
N GLU A 108 10.01 19.99 -20.07
CA GLU A 108 10.23 18.70 -20.75
C GLU A 108 9.13 17.68 -20.45
N ASN A 109 8.39 17.82 -19.34
CA ASN A 109 7.35 16.90 -18.90
C ASN A 109 6.01 17.61 -18.62
N PRO A 110 5.37 18.23 -19.63
CA PRO A 110 4.17 19.06 -19.43
C PRO A 110 2.93 18.26 -19.00
N SER A 111 2.95 16.94 -19.18
CA SER A 111 1.87 16.04 -18.75
C SER A 111 1.95 15.64 -17.28
N VAL A 112 2.99 16.06 -16.56
CA VAL A 112 3.18 15.82 -15.12
C VAL A 112 2.66 17.03 -14.36
N ALA A 113 1.73 16.79 -13.43
CA ALA A 113 1.20 17.82 -12.55
C ALA A 113 1.51 17.46 -11.10
N LYS A 114 2.21 18.35 -10.38
CA LYS A 114 2.60 18.15 -8.96
C LYS A 114 3.27 16.78 -8.71
N GLY A 115 4.14 16.34 -9.63
CA GLY A 115 4.83 15.05 -9.52
C GLY A 115 3.95 13.82 -9.79
N ARG A 116 2.71 14.02 -10.27
CA ARG A 116 1.78 12.95 -10.63
C ARG A 116 1.51 12.92 -12.12
N HIS A 117 1.28 11.73 -12.65
CA HIS A 117 0.91 11.52 -14.04
C HIS A 117 0.05 10.26 -14.18
N ARG A 118 -0.88 10.29 -15.14
CA ARG A 118 -1.68 9.13 -15.57
C ARG A 118 -1.85 9.15 -17.10
N PRO A 119 -1.92 7.99 -17.76
CA PRO A 119 -2.21 7.91 -19.19
C PRO A 119 -3.59 8.52 -19.50
N LYS A 120 -3.72 9.16 -20.67
CA LYS A 120 -4.99 9.77 -21.11
C LYS A 120 -5.83 8.82 -21.95
N ASP A 121 -5.17 7.96 -22.73
CA ASP A 121 -5.79 7.12 -23.75
C ASP A 121 -6.21 5.74 -23.22
N CYS A 122 -5.77 5.39 -22.01
CA CYS A 122 -6.08 4.12 -21.37
C CYS A 122 -6.12 4.23 -19.84
N ILE A 123 -6.77 3.27 -19.18
CA ILE A 123 -6.80 3.15 -17.72
C ILE A 123 -5.57 2.34 -17.28
N ALA A 124 -4.67 2.96 -16.51
CA ALA A 124 -3.48 2.30 -15.99
C ALA A 124 -3.85 1.09 -15.11
N GLN A 125 -3.16 -0.03 -15.32
CA GLN A 125 -3.36 -1.24 -14.51
C GLN A 125 -2.77 -1.11 -13.10
N GLN A 126 -1.75 -0.25 -12.96
CA GLN A 126 -0.99 -0.09 -11.73
C GLN A 126 -1.06 1.37 -11.27
N ARG A 127 -1.34 1.53 -9.98
CA ARG A 127 -1.24 2.80 -9.25
C ARG A 127 -0.03 2.74 -8.34
N VAL A 128 0.93 3.64 -8.52
CA VAL A 128 2.25 3.54 -7.89
C VAL A 128 2.62 4.83 -7.16
N ALA A 129 2.86 4.73 -5.85
CA ALA A 129 3.52 5.77 -5.08
C ALA A 129 5.02 5.48 -5.00
N ILE A 130 5.85 6.41 -5.45
CA ILE A 130 7.31 6.29 -5.41
C ILE A 130 7.83 7.21 -4.31
N LEU A 131 8.34 6.59 -3.25
CA LEU A 131 8.80 7.27 -2.05
C LEU A 131 10.30 7.52 -2.16
N ILE A 132 10.72 8.79 -2.07
CA ILE A 132 12.10 9.23 -2.19
C ILE A 132 12.52 9.87 -0.85
N PRO A 133 13.17 9.12 0.04
CA PRO A 133 13.82 9.68 1.23
C PRO A 133 14.90 10.67 0.81
N HIS A 134 14.81 11.91 1.29
CA HIS A 134 15.68 12.99 0.81
C HIS A 134 16.19 13.88 1.95
N ARG A 135 17.42 14.37 1.81
CA ARG A 135 18.01 15.46 2.60
C ARG A 135 19.26 15.99 1.92
N ASN A 136 19.35 17.30 1.68
CA ASN A 136 20.53 18.02 1.16
C ASN A 136 21.15 17.37 -0.10
N ARG A 137 20.31 16.97 -1.06
CA ARG A 137 20.70 16.23 -2.28
C ARG A 137 19.90 16.67 -3.50
N GLU A 138 19.65 17.97 -3.62
CA GLU A 138 18.78 18.60 -4.61
C GLU A 138 19.24 18.29 -6.04
N LYS A 139 20.54 18.37 -6.29
CA LYS A 139 21.12 18.04 -7.61
C LYS A 139 20.87 16.58 -8.02
N HIS A 140 21.00 15.63 -7.08
CA HIS A 140 20.71 14.22 -7.36
C HIS A 140 19.21 13.99 -7.59
N LEU A 141 18.37 14.72 -6.85
CA LEU A 141 16.92 14.67 -7.05
C LEU A 141 16.56 15.13 -8.47
N LEU A 142 17.14 16.23 -8.95
CA LEU A 142 16.89 16.71 -10.32
C LEU A 142 17.28 15.66 -11.38
N TYR A 143 18.47 15.05 -11.27
CA TYR A 143 18.85 13.96 -12.17
C TYR A 143 17.94 12.75 -12.08
N LEU A 144 17.46 12.40 -10.88
CA LEU A 144 16.50 11.32 -10.71
C LEU A 144 15.21 11.65 -11.46
N LEU A 145 14.64 12.85 -11.27
CA LEU A 145 13.40 13.28 -11.90
C LEU A 145 13.50 13.36 -13.43
N GLU A 146 14.63 13.87 -13.94
CA GLU A 146 14.95 13.93 -15.38
C GLU A 146 14.79 12.57 -16.07
N ASN A 147 15.28 11.52 -15.43
CA ASN A 147 15.26 10.19 -16.00
C ASN A 147 13.97 9.42 -15.67
N LEU A 148 13.44 9.65 -14.47
CA LEU A 148 12.35 8.85 -13.93
C LEU A 148 10.99 9.22 -14.54
N HIS A 149 10.69 10.51 -14.74
CA HIS A 149 9.41 10.93 -15.35
C HIS A 149 9.17 10.29 -16.73
N PRO A 150 10.07 10.43 -17.71
CA PRO A 150 9.86 9.86 -19.03
C PRO A 150 9.92 8.33 -19.00
N PHE A 151 10.67 7.72 -18.07
CA PHE A 151 10.69 6.27 -17.87
C PHE A 151 9.32 5.73 -17.41
N LEU A 152 8.72 6.34 -16.39
CA LEU A 152 7.43 5.91 -15.84
C LEU A 152 6.26 6.20 -16.78
N GLN A 153 6.28 7.33 -17.49
CA GLN A 153 5.26 7.65 -18.50
C GLN A 153 5.21 6.59 -19.60
N ARG A 154 6.37 6.12 -20.08
CA ARG A 154 6.44 5.04 -21.08
C ARG A 154 5.93 3.71 -20.56
N GLN A 155 5.86 3.50 -19.25
CA GLN A 155 5.27 2.30 -18.66
C GLN A 155 3.75 2.40 -18.51
N GLN A 156 3.13 3.52 -18.88
CA GLN A 156 1.69 3.76 -18.79
C GLN A 156 1.13 3.59 -17.36
N LEU A 157 1.88 4.05 -16.35
CA LEU A 157 1.50 4.01 -14.95
C LEU A 157 0.67 5.22 -14.54
N ASP A 158 -0.27 5.01 -13.61
CA ASP A 158 -0.81 6.09 -12.78
C ASP A 158 0.10 6.22 -11.55
N TYR A 159 0.98 7.22 -11.54
CA TYR A 159 2.02 7.33 -10.52
C TYR A 159 2.07 8.69 -9.85
N GLY A 160 2.61 8.71 -8.63
CA GLY A 160 2.98 9.91 -7.90
C GLY A 160 4.37 9.77 -7.27
N LEU A 161 5.17 10.83 -7.39
CA LEU A 161 6.47 10.94 -6.72
C LEU A 161 6.31 11.71 -5.41
N TYR A 162 6.77 11.13 -4.31
CA TYR A 162 6.73 11.73 -2.97
C TYR A 162 8.15 11.88 -2.46
N VAL A 163 8.60 13.12 -2.27
CA VAL A 163 9.93 13.43 -1.73
C VAL A 163 9.78 13.67 -0.23
N ILE A 164 10.23 12.72 0.58
CA ILE A 164 10.13 12.79 2.04
C ILE A 164 11.40 13.40 2.58
N HIS A 165 11.33 14.71 2.86
CA HIS A 165 12.46 15.49 3.35
C HIS A 165 12.67 15.31 4.85
N GLN A 166 13.87 14.89 5.27
CA GLN A 166 14.25 14.87 6.68
C GLN A 166 14.81 16.22 7.12
N ALA A 167 14.05 16.95 7.93
CA ALA A 167 14.50 18.20 8.53
C ALA A 167 15.63 18.02 9.56
N GLY A 168 16.47 19.05 9.68
CA GLY A 168 17.53 19.13 10.69
C GLY A 168 18.76 18.25 10.42
N ASN A 169 19.70 18.32 11.37
CA ASN A 169 21.04 17.73 11.23
C ASN A 169 21.22 16.40 11.98
N ALA A 170 20.13 15.81 12.48
CA ALA A 170 20.17 14.51 13.14
C ALA A 170 20.64 13.39 12.19
N LYS A 171 20.89 12.18 12.70
CA LYS A 171 21.22 11.04 11.84
C LYS A 171 20.10 10.78 10.81
N PHE A 172 20.48 10.56 9.55
CA PHE A 172 19.51 10.24 8.50
C PHE A 172 18.87 8.88 8.79
N ASN A 173 17.54 8.82 8.80
CA ASN A 173 16.78 7.60 9.09
C ASN A 173 15.92 7.21 7.88
N ARG A 174 16.55 6.51 6.92
CA ARG A 174 15.91 6.08 5.67
C ARG A 174 14.61 5.29 5.89
N ALA A 175 14.64 4.31 6.81
CA ALA A 175 13.49 3.45 7.06
C ALA A 175 12.30 4.24 7.62
N LYS A 176 12.56 5.16 8.56
CA LYS A 176 11.51 6.02 9.12
C LYS A 176 10.87 6.90 8.06
N LEU A 177 11.65 7.49 7.15
CA LEU A 177 11.10 8.35 6.08
C LEU A 177 10.25 7.56 5.09
N LEU A 178 10.62 6.31 4.79
CA LEU A 178 9.78 5.43 3.96
C LEU A 178 8.45 5.10 4.67
N ASN A 179 8.49 4.81 5.97
CA ASN A 179 7.26 4.57 6.73
C ASN A 179 6.36 5.80 6.79
N VAL A 180 6.93 7.00 6.93
CA VAL A 180 6.18 8.26 6.84
C VAL A 180 5.56 8.41 5.45
N GLY A 181 6.36 8.24 4.39
CA GLY A 181 5.85 8.37 3.02
C GLY A 181 4.79 7.34 2.64
N TYR A 182 4.74 6.19 3.30
CA TYR A 182 3.68 5.20 3.09
C TYR A 182 2.32 5.66 3.65
N LEU A 183 2.32 6.49 4.68
CA LEU A 183 1.11 6.95 5.36
C LEU A 183 0.49 8.21 4.75
N GLU A 184 1.29 9.01 4.02
CA GLU A 184 0.87 10.28 3.36
C GLU A 184 0.31 10.06 1.94
#